data_AF-A0AAW1JHU8-F1
#
_entry.id   AF-A0AAW1JHU8-F1
#
_cell.length_a   1.000
_cell.length_b   1.000
_cell.length_c   1.000
_cell.angle_alpha   90.00
_cell.angle_beta   90.00
_cell.angle_gamma   90.00
#
_symmetry.space_group_name_H-M   'P 1'
#
loop_
_entity.id
_entity.type
_entity.pdbx_description
1 polymer ?
#
loop_
_entity_poly.entity_id
_entity_poly.type
_entity_poly.pdbx_seq_one_letter_code
_entity_poly.pdbx_strand_id
1 'polypeptide(L)'
;MTEDGKRYVLPEDAMYVSAHKELQKVNTFNKVKASLKRRHDKISAWFILTDDLEKTYIDEAGNLEFEDRILQEMDNEKNDDIENPSLARILEKLVEASQKKEGKNLKHSADKLIVVQV
;
A
#
# COMPACT_ATOMS: atom_id res chain seq x y z
N MET A 1 -9.61 10.20 -5.16
CA MET A 1 -10.01 10.52 -6.54
C MET A 1 -11.15 11.51 -6.44
N THR A 2 -11.09 12.63 -7.15
CA THR A 2 -12.21 13.59 -7.19
C THR A 2 -13.31 13.09 -8.14
N GLU A 3 -14.46 13.77 -8.19
CA GLU A 3 -15.53 13.46 -9.13
C GLU A 3 -15.03 13.47 -10.59
N ASP A 4 -14.09 14.36 -10.92
CA ASP A 4 -13.46 14.46 -12.24
C ASP A 4 -12.38 13.39 -12.53
N GLY A 5 -12.21 12.40 -11.64
CA GLY A 5 -11.23 11.34 -11.82
C GLY A 5 -9.79 11.74 -11.49
N LYS A 6 -9.55 12.94 -10.97
CA LYS A 6 -8.21 13.40 -10.59
C LYS A 6 -7.71 12.70 -9.34
N ARG A 7 -6.41 12.44 -9.29
CA ARG A 7 -5.73 11.81 -8.14
C ARG A 7 -4.68 12.77 -7.61
N TYR A 8 -4.48 12.75 -6.30
CA TYR A 8 -3.55 13.64 -5.62
C TYR A 8 -2.62 12.84 -4.73
N VAL A 9 -1.37 13.26 -4.65
CA VAL A 9 -0.31 12.60 -3.86
C VAL A 9 -0.36 13.11 -2.43
N LEU A 10 -0.48 12.18 -1.48
CA LEU A 10 -0.24 12.47 -0.08
C LEU A 10 1.27 12.45 0.22
N PRO A 11 1.75 13.36 1.09
CA PRO A 11 3.10 13.28 1.64
C PRO A 11 3.40 11.91 2.28
N GLU A 12 4.68 11.49 2.26
CA GLU A 12 5.10 10.16 2.74
C GLU A 12 4.71 9.91 4.22
N ASP A 13 4.84 10.93 5.06
CA ASP A 13 4.45 10.96 6.46
C ASP A 13 2.94 10.87 6.68
N ALA A 14 2.15 11.26 5.67
CA ALA A 14 0.69 11.27 5.70
C ALA A 14 0.05 10.10 4.91
N MET A 15 0.82 9.20 4.28
CA MET A 15 0.25 8.11 3.47
C MET A 15 -0.57 7.11 4.29
N TYR A 16 -0.30 7.00 5.59
CA TYR A 16 -0.97 6.03 6.45
C TYR A 16 -2.29 6.58 6.98
N VAL A 17 -3.32 5.72 6.96
CA VAL A 17 -4.65 6.06 7.49
C VAL A 17 -4.63 6.56 8.93
N SER A 18 -3.62 6.16 9.72
CA SER A 18 -3.40 6.62 11.10
C SER A 18 -3.22 8.14 11.21
N ALA A 19 -2.71 8.81 10.17
CA ALA A 19 -2.57 10.26 10.12
C ALA A 19 -3.94 10.97 9.93
N HIS A 20 -4.92 10.29 9.36
CA HIS A 20 -6.20 10.85 8.96
C HIS A 20 -7.31 10.62 9.99
N LYS A 21 -7.23 11.30 11.13
CA LYS A 21 -8.14 11.09 12.27
C LYS A 21 -9.60 11.40 11.95
N GLU A 22 -9.87 12.48 11.23
CA GLU A 22 -11.23 12.87 10.86
C GLU A 22 -11.85 11.87 9.86
N LEU A 23 -11.07 11.38 8.90
CA LEU A 23 -11.50 10.32 7.97
C LEU A 23 -11.93 9.04 8.70
N GLN A 24 -11.20 8.65 9.76
CA GLN A 24 -11.51 7.45 10.53
C GLN A 24 -12.85 7.53 11.29
N LYS A 25 -13.36 8.75 11.55
CA LYS A 25 -14.66 8.94 12.22
C LYS A 25 -15.84 8.71 11.27
N VAL A 26 -15.61 8.79 9.96
CA VAL A 26 -16.69 8.71 8.96
C VAL A 26 -17.26 7.31 8.89
N ASN A 27 -18.60 7.18 8.91
CA ASN A 27 -19.27 5.89 8.86
C ASN A 27 -18.89 5.07 7.60
N THR A 28 -18.76 5.74 6.45
CA THR A 28 -18.31 5.11 5.20
C THR A 28 -16.94 4.47 5.34
N PHE A 29 -16.01 5.08 6.09
CA PHE A 29 -14.69 4.52 6.35
C PHE A 29 -14.82 3.18 7.10
N ASN A 30 -15.64 3.15 8.15
CA ASN A 30 -15.87 1.92 8.93
C ASN A 30 -16.49 0.81 8.09
N LYS A 31 -17.41 1.15 7.17
CA LYS A 31 -17.98 0.21 6.21
C LYS A 31 -16.92 -0.34 5.26
N VAL A 32 -16.10 0.52 4.65
CA VAL A 32 -14.99 0.12 3.77
C VAL A 32 -14.04 -0.82 4.51
N LYS A 33 -13.63 -0.45 5.73
CA LYS A 33 -12.75 -1.27 6.58
C LYS A 33 -13.36 -2.65 6.87
N ALA A 34 -14.65 -2.73 7.19
CA ALA A 34 -15.34 -3.99 7.44
C ALA A 34 -15.53 -4.85 6.17
N SER A 35 -15.53 -4.22 4.99
CA SER A 35 -15.67 -4.90 3.69
C SER A 35 -14.35 -5.51 3.19
N LEU A 36 -13.19 -5.01 3.64
CA LEU A 36 -11.87 -5.58 3.34
C LEU A 36 -11.64 -6.84 4.17
N LYS A 37 -11.98 -8.01 3.63
CA LYS A 37 -11.98 -9.29 4.39
C LYS A 37 -10.79 -10.17 4.09
N ARG A 38 -10.20 -10.07 2.90
CA ARG A 38 -9.08 -10.88 2.44
C ARG A 38 -7.88 -10.01 2.14
N ARG A 39 -6.69 -10.63 2.16
CA ARG A 39 -5.47 -9.97 1.66
C ARG A 39 -5.68 -9.61 0.19
N HIS A 40 -5.20 -8.43 -0.18
CA HIS A 40 -5.29 -7.87 -1.53
C HIS A 40 -6.70 -7.46 -2.01
N ASP A 41 -7.72 -7.49 -1.14
CA ASP A 41 -8.99 -6.83 -1.46
C ASP A 41 -8.72 -5.33 -1.68
N LYS A 42 -9.19 -4.79 -2.81
CA LYS A 42 -9.18 -3.36 -3.14
C LYS A 42 -10.64 -2.91 -3.23
N ILE A 43 -11.00 -1.88 -2.47
CA ILE A 43 -12.34 -1.27 -2.49
C ILE A 43 -12.19 0.23 -2.69
N SER A 44 -12.96 0.75 -3.65
CA SER A 44 -13.15 2.19 -3.86
C SER A 44 -14.57 2.55 -3.43
N ALA A 45 -14.70 3.57 -2.60
CA ALA A 45 -15.99 4.08 -2.15
C ALA A 45 -15.98 5.60 -2.18
N TRP A 46 -17.12 6.19 -2.52
CA TRP A 46 -17.34 7.62 -2.44
C TRP A 46 -17.67 8.02 -1.01
N PHE A 47 -17.01 9.07 -0.53
CA PHE A 47 -17.25 9.67 0.77
C PHE A 47 -18.06 10.94 0.58
N ILE A 48 -19.01 11.17 1.48
CA ILE A 48 -19.64 12.48 1.60
C ILE A 48 -18.60 13.40 2.22
N LEU A 49 -18.36 14.55 1.58
CA LEU A 49 -17.54 15.61 2.15
C LEU A 49 -18.29 16.25 3.32
N THR A 50 -17.92 15.89 4.55
CA THR A 50 -18.45 16.52 5.76
C THR A 50 -17.67 17.78 6.08
N ASP A 51 -18.26 18.72 6.82
CA ASP A 51 -17.59 19.96 7.24
C ASP A 51 -16.21 19.72 7.88
N ASP A 52 -16.08 18.65 8.69
CA ASP A 52 -14.80 18.28 9.33
C ASP A 52 -13.75 17.79 8.32
N LEU A 53 -14.17 17.11 7.26
CA LEU A 53 -13.29 16.68 6.18
C LEU A 53 -12.91 17.85 5.28
N GLU A 54 -13.88 18.71 4.96
CA GLU A 54 -13.64 19.92 4.18
C GLU A 54 -12.55 20.77 4.86
N LYS A 55 -12.69 21.07 6.14
CA LYS A 55 -11.67 21.82 6.92
C LYS A 55 -10.32 21.12 7.03
N THR A 56 -10.28 19.80 6.89
CA THR A 56 -9.03 19.03 7.03
C THR A 56 -8.27 18.93 5.70
N TYR A 57 -9.00 18.95 4.57
CA TYR A 57 -8.45 18.59 3.26
C TYR A 57 -8.59 19.67 2.20
N ILE A 58 -9.31 20.76 2.48
CA ILE A 58 -9.59 21.83 1.53
C ILE A 58 -9.28 23.17 2.20
N ASP A 59 -8.41 23.95 1.56
CA ASP A 59 -8.05 25.29 2.01
C ASP A 59 -9.15 26.33 1.69
N GLU A 60 -8.97 27.57 2.14
CA GLU A 60 -9.92 28.66 1.89
C GLU A 60 -10.11 28.99 0.40
N ALA A 61 -9.16 28.62 -0.45
CA ALA A 61 -9.19 28.83 -1.89
C ALA A 61 -9.74 27.62 -2.66
N GLY A 62 -10.11 26.54 -1.97
CA GLY A 62 -10.63 25.31 -2.57
C GLY A 62 -9.55 24.33 -3.06
N ASN A 63 -8.28 24.55 -2.71
CA ASN A 63 -7.20 23.63 -3.04
C ASN A 63 -7.21 22.43 -2.10
N LEU A 64 -6.84 21.27 -2.62
CA LEU A 64 -6.62 20.11 -1.77
C LEU A 64 -5.30 20.29 -1.01
N GLU A 65 -5.39 20.18 0.32
CA GLU A 65 -4.25 20.27 1.23
C GLU A 65 -4.28 19.19 2.31
N PHE A 66 -3.16 19.02 3.01
CA PHE A 66 -3.09 18.27 4.26
C PHE A 66 -1.88 18.75 5.06
N GLU A 67 -2.06 19.04 6.35
CA GLU A 67 -1.00 19.54 7.25
C GLU A 67 -0.21 20.72 6.66
N ASP A 68 -0.93 21.76 6.21
CA ASP A 68 -0.37 22.99 5.62
C ASP A 68 0.42 22.78 4.31
N ARG A 69 0.22 21.65 3.62
CA ARG A 69 0.86 21.32 2.35
C ARG A 69 -0.20 21.09 1.26
N ILE A 70 -0.07 21.80 0.15
CA ILE A 70 -0.90 21.58 -1.05
C ILE A 70 -0.55 20.23 -1.67
N LEU A 71 -1.58 19.44 -1.99
CA LEU A 71 -1.40 18.13 -2.62
C LEU A 71 -1.16 18.28 -4.12
N GLN A 72 -0.21 17.51 -4.66
CA GLN A 72 0.10 17.53 -6.09
C GLN A 72 -0.82 16.58 -6.85
N GLU A 73 -1.38 17.03 -7.98
CA GLU A 73 -2.14 16.17 -8.90
C GLU A 73 -1.20 15.14 -9.55
N MET A 74 -1.61 13.87 -9.60
CA MET A 74 -0.90 12.83 -10.34
C MET A 74 -1.38 12.80 -11.79
N ASP A 75 -0.43 12.79 -12.73
CA ASP A 75 -0.72 12.46 -14.13
C ASP A 75 -1.27 11.04 -14.23
N ASN A 76 -2.46 10.90 -14.82
CA ASN A 76 -3.13 9.61 -14.97
C ASN A 76 -2.41 8.64 -15.93
N GLU A 77 -1.36 9.07 -16.63
CA GLU A 77 -0.69 8.29 -17.70
C GLU A 77 0.37 7.29 -17.23
N LYS A 78 0.73 7.24 -15.93
CA LYS A 78 1.94 6.50 -15.48
C LYS A 78 1.75 5.33 -14.49
N ASN A 79 0.54 4.82 -14.30
CA ASN A 79 0.28 3.91 -13.17
C ASN A 79 -0.10 2.45 -13.49
N ASP A 80 0.02 1.99 -14.73
CA ASP A 80 -0.17 0.56 -15.04
C ASP A 80 1.10 -0.29 -14.90
N ASP A 81 2.30 0.32 -14.77
CA ASP A 81 3.58 -0.41 -14.86
C ASP A 81 4.41 -0.52 -13.56
N ILE A 82 3.90 -0.04 -12.41
CA ILE A 82 4.61 -0.18 -11.11
C ILE A 82 4.08 -1.36 -10.28
N GLU A 83 3.49 -2.37 -10.91
CA GLU A 83 3.24 -3.68 -10.28
C GLU A 83 4.02 -4.77 -11.05
N ASN A 84 4.95 -5.43 -10.35
CA ASN A 84 5.79 -6.57 -10.75
C ASN A 84 7.09 -6.27 -11.54
N PRO A 85 8.29 -6.42 -10.92
CA PRO A 85 9.34 -7.13 -11.64
C PRO A 85 8.73 -8.43 -12.15
N SER A 86 8.62 -8.60 -13.47
CA SER A 86 7.94 -9.75 -14.07
C SER A 86 8.38 -11.02 -13.36
N LEU A 87 7.43 -11.90 -13.03
CA LEU A 87 7.75 -13.18 -12.39
C LEU A 87 8.89 -13.90 -13.12
N ALA A 88 9.02 -13.71 -14.43
CA ALA A 88 10.14 -14.16 -15.23
C ALA A 88 11.51 -13.69 -14.68
N ARG A 89 11.66 -12.41 -14.32
CA ARG A 89 12.89 -11.84 -13.77
C ARG A 89 13.23 -12.34 -12.35
N ILE A 90 12.20 -12.65 -11.57
CA ILE A 90 12.37 -13.31 -10.25
C ILE A 90 12.82 -14.75 -10.44
N LEU A 91 12.18 -15.48 -11.36
CA LEU A 91 12.53 -16.87 -11.69
C LEU A 91 13.95 -16.97 -12.27
N GLU A 92 14.33 -16.04 -13.14
CA GLU A 92 15.66 -15.95 -13.74
C GLU A 92 16.75 -15.79 -12.67
N LYS A 93 16.57 -14.84 -11.73
CA LYS A 93 17.47 -14.70 -10.56
C LYS A 93 17.53 -15.94 -9.67
N LEU A 94 16.41 -16.66 -9.52
CA LEU A 94 16.35 -17.88 -8.71
C LEU A 94 17.16 -19.02 -9.35
N VAL A 95 17.04 -19.16 -10.68
CA VAL A 95 17.81 -20.13 -11.48
C VAL A 95 19.30 -19.78 -11.41
N GLU A 96 19.67 -18.51 -11.63
CA GLU A 96 21.05 -18.04 -11.51
C GLU A 96 21.67 -18.33 -10.13
N ALA A 97 20.91 -18.10 -9.05
CA ALA A 97 21.34 -18.37 -7.68
C ALA A 97 21.52 -19.88 -7.39
N SER A 98 20.73 -20.73 -8.05
CA SER A 98 20.84 -22.19 -7.93
C SER A 98 22.06 -22.75 -8.68
N GLN A 99 22.40 -22.19 -9.85
CA GLN A 99 23.54 -22.61 -10.65
C GLN A 99 24.88 -22.14 -10.07
N LYS A 100 24.90 -21.04 -9.32
CA LYS A 100 26.10 -20.55 -8.60
C LYS A 100 26.54 -21.41 -7.41
N LYS A 101 25.74 -22.41 -6.99
CA LYS A 101 26.01 -23.26 -5.81
C LYS A 101 26.40 -24.71 -6.14
N GLU A 102 27.05 -24.96 -7.28
CA GLU A 102 27.88 -26.17 -7.42
C GLU A 102 29.14 -26.04 -6.55
N GLY A 103 29.00 -26.21 -5.24
CA GLY A 103 30.13 -26.14 -4.33
C GLY A 103 29.76 -25.84 -2.88
N LYS A 104 29.10 -26.80 -2.23
CA LYS A 104 29.16 -27.17 -0.78
C LYS A 104 27.82 -27.76 -0.35
N ASN A 105 27.78 -29.09 -0.31
CA ASN A 105 26.63 -29.90 0.09
C ASN A 105 26.12 -29.53 1.49
N LEU A 106 24.80 -29.38 1.63
CA LEU A 106 24.04 -29.29 2.90
C LEU A 106 24.06 -30.59 3.74
N LYS A 107 24.88 -31.58 3.35
CA LYS A 107 25.01 -32.88 4.01
C LYS A 107 25.56 -32.82 5.44
N HIS A 108 26.03 -31.65 5.91
CA HIS A 108 26.64 -31.51 7.24
C HIS A 108 25.71 -30.97 8.34
N SER A 109 24.46 -30.64 8.02
CA SER A 109 23.52 -30.02 8.96
C SER A 109 22.41 -30.96 9.47
N ALA A 110 22.41 -32.23 9.06
CA ALA A 110 21.42 -33.21 9.51
C ALA A 110 21.79 -33.90 10.85
N ASP A 111 23.03 -33.83 11.31
CA ASP A 111 23.53 -34.60 12.48
C ASP A 111 23.31 -33.95 13.86
N LYS A 112 22.40 -32.98 14.00
CA LYS A 112 22.16 -32.31 15.30
C LYS A 112 20.71 -32.28 15.79
N LEU A 113 19.78 -33.00 15.16
CA LEU A 113 18.42 -33.13 15.69
C LEU A 113 18.31 -34.35 16.61
N ILE A 114 18.69 -34.21 17.89
CA ILE A 114 18.28 -35.15 18.94
C ILE A 114 16.88 -34.73 19.38
N VAL A 115 15.87 -35.54 19.05
CA VAL A 115 14.54 -35.45 19.66
C VAL A 115 14.59 -36.21 20.99
N VAL A 116 14.50 -35.48 22.10
CA VAL A 116 14.21 -36.08 23.42
C VAL A 116 12.70 -36.14 23.56
N GLN A 117 12.15 -37.33 23.74
CA GLN A 117 10.75 -37.56 24.08
C GLN A 117 10.68 -37.97 25.56
N VAL A 118 9.76 -37.33 26.29
CA VAL A 118 9.47 -37.52 27.72
C VAL A 118 8.99 -38.95 27.99
#